data_AF-A0A2E0TA29-F1
#
_entry.id   AF-A0A2E0TA29-F1
#
_cell.length_a   1.000
_cell.length_b   1.000
_cell.length_c   1.000
_cell.angle_alpha   90.00
_cell.angle_beta   90.00
_cell.angle_gamma   90.00
#
_symmetry.space_group_name_H-M   'P 1'
#
loop_
_entity.id
_entity.type
_entity.pdbx_description
1 polymer ?
#
loop_
_entity_poly.entity_id
_entity_poly.type
_entity_poly.pdbx_seq_one_letter_code
_entity_poly.pdbx_strand_id
1 'polypeptide(L)'
;MLTSPPVNDAPEKASKADAPDALDPPAPTPRSHVALAICLAATAALLALDLGTKAWALDTLSTERLGETPPVCEPDDRGYMAMQRGRDEPIVLVENWLELRYAENCGAAFGLLRGASQGVRHTVFGTAAILASLALLFMFWRGRGKKWFAWAVPFIVSGAIGNLVDRLRLGYVVDFIRFHWRREVPFLGSEWPTFNIADVTITLGVILLLIDGWIEGREEKARERAAKARAEEAGEAAEA
;
A
#
# COMPACT_ATOMS: atom_id res chain seq x y z
N MET A 1 -77.97 -15.92 -29.74
CA MET A 1 -77.14 -14.71 -29.79
C MET A 1 -76.71 -14.42 -28.35
N LEU A 2 -75.49 -14.82 -28.00
CA LEU A 2 -74.94 -14.78 -26.64
C LEU A 2 -74.29 -13.41 -26.40
N THR A 3 -74.64 -12.77 -25.28
CA THR A 3 -74.10 -11.48 -24.83
C THR A 3 -72.81 -11.70 -24.04
N SER A 4 -71.70 -11.10 -24.47
CA SER A 4 -70.42 -11.07 -23.74
C SER A 4 -70.46 -10.06 -22.58
N PRO A 5 -69.74 -10.28 -21.46
CA PRO A 5 -69.66 -9.35 -20.34
C PRO A 5 -68.61 -8.25 -20.57
N PRO A 6 -68.64 -7.13 -19.81
CA PRO A 6 -67.68 -6.04 -19.94
C PRO A 6 -66.32 -6.42 -19.32
N VAL A 7 -65.25 -6.02 -20.01
CA VAL A 7 -63.85 -6.12 -19.56
C VAL A 7 -63.61 -5.11 -18.45
N ASN A 8 -62.95 -5.56 -17.40
CA ASN A 8 -62.62 -4.79 -16.21
C ASN A 8 -61.23 -4.15 -16.42
N ASP A 9 -61.16 -2.84 -16.63
CA ASP A 9 -59.90 -2.10 -16.77
C ASP A 9 -59.27 -1.91 -15.38
N ALA A 10 -58.27 -2.74 -15.05
CA ALA A 10 -57.36 -2.48 -13.95
C ALA A 10 -56.28 -1.49 -14.42
N PRO A 11 -55.88 -0.49 -13.61
CA PRO A 11 -54.82 0.44 -14.01
C PRO A 11 -53.49 -0.31 -14.14
N GLU A 12 -52.91 -0.19 -15.33
CA GLU A 12 -51.58 -0.66 -15.69
C GLU A 12 -50.56 -0.06 -14.70
N LYS A 13 -49.83 -0.92 -13.98
CA LYS A 13 -48.74 -0.49 -13.11
C LYS A 13 -47.74 0.28 -13.97
N ALA A 14 -47.59 1.57 -13.68
CA ALA A 14 -46.57 2.42 -14.27
C ALA A 14 -45.22 1.71 -14.26
N SER A 15 -44.70 1.48 -15.47
CA SER A 15 -43.38 0.92 -15.73
C SER A 15 -42.32 1.79 -15.04
N LYS A 16 -41.34 1.12 -14.43
CA LYS A 16 -40.20 1.69 -13.70
C LYS A 16 -39.19 2.43 -14.62
N ALA A 17 -39.64 2.98 -15.75
CA ALA A 17 -38.81 3.37 -16.88
C ALA A 17 -38.44 4.86 -16.95
N ASP A 18 -38.98 5.73 -16.09
CA ASP A 18 -38.71 7.17 -16.14
C ASP A 18 -38.02 7.70 -14.87
N ALA A 19 -37.03 6.96 -14.34
CA ALA A 19 -36.08 7.56 -13.41
C ALA A 19 -35.08 8.43 -14.23
N PRO A 20 -34.87 9.71 -13.87
CA PRO A 20 -33.98 10.59 -14.63
C PRO A 20 -32.57 9.99 -14.62
N ASP A 21 -32.07 9.78 -15.84
CA ASP A 21 -30.75 9.34 -16.26
C ASP A 21 -29.68 9.54 -15.17
N ALA A 22 -29.40 8.48 -14.42
CA ALA A 22 -28.19 8.40 -13.61
C ALA A 22 -27.02 8.21 -14.57
N LEU A 23 -26.65 9.27 -15.29
CA LEU A 23 -25.51 9.29 -16.20
C LEU A 23 -24.30 8.74 -15.45
N ASP A 24 -23.83 7.57 -15.89
CA ASP A 24 -22.61 6.96 -15.37
C ASP A 24 -21.50 8.01 -15.33
N PRO A 25 -20.70 8.09 -14.25
CA PRO A 25 -19.64 9.06 -14.17
C PRO A 25 -18.70 8.92 -15.38
N PRO A 26 -18.27 10.04 -16.00
CA PRO A 26 -17.44 9.98 -17.19
C PRO A 26 -16.18 9.17 -16.93
N ALA A 27 -15.80 8.35 -17.92
CA ALA A 27 -14.62 7.51 -17.82
C ALA A 27 -13.36 8.36 -17.51
N PRO A 28 -12.44 7.87 -16.66
CA PRO A 28 -11.26 8.63 -16.29
C PRO A 28 -10.38 8.88 -17.52
N THR A 29 -9.90 10.12 -17.66
CA THR A 29 -8.99 10.52 -18.72
C THR A 29 -7.54 10.34 -18.28
N PRO A 30 -6.61 9.97 -19.19
CA PRO A 30 -5.21 9.83 -18.84
C PRO A 30 -4.61 11.09 -18.21
N ARG A 31 -3.71 10.92 -17.24
CA ARG A 31 -3.03 12.06 -16.59
C ARG A 31 -2.09 12.77 -17.56
N SER A 32 -1.92 14.08 -17.35
CA SER A 32 -1.02 14.91 -18.16
C SER A 32 0.44 14.44 -18.06
N HIS A 33 1.24 14.74 -19.08
CA HIS A 33 2.68 14.44 -19.07
C HIS A 33 3.41 15.09 -17.91
N VAL A 34 2.98 16.28 -17.48
CA VAL A 34 3.55 16.96 -16.29
C VAL A 34 3.28 16.15 -15.03
N ALA A 35 2.06 15.65 -14.84
CA ALA A 35 1.73 14.83 -13.68
C ALA A 35 2.51 13.49 -13.66
N LEU A 36 2.70 12.88 -14.83
CA LEU A 36 3.54 11.68 -14.97
C LEU A 36 5.00 11.99 -14.62
N ALA A 37 5.56 13.09 -15.14
CA ALA A 37 6.93 13.51 -14.85
C ALA A 37 7.15 13.78 -13.36
N ILE A 38 6.20 14.46 -12.70
CA ILE A 38 6.26 14.70 -11.25
C ILE A 38 6.21 13.37 -10.47
N CYS A 39 5.31 12.46 -10.85
CA CYS A 39 5.20 11.15 -10.20
C CYS A 39 6.51 10.36 -10.32
N LEU A 40 7.11 10.33 -11.52
CA LEU A 40 8.37 9.62 -11.75
C LEU A 40 9.54 10.28 -11.00
N ALA A 41 9.63 11.61 -11.00
CA ALA A 41 10.66 12.34 -10.26
C ALA A 41 10.55 12.12 -8.74
N ALA A 42 9.33 12.18 -8.20
CA ALA A 42 9.09 11.89 -6.78
C ALA A 42 9.43 10.44 -6.43
N THR A 43 9.04 9.48 -7.28
CA THR A 43 9.39 8.06 -7.10
C THR A 43 10.91 7.87 -7.08
N ALA A 44 11.62 8.49 -8.03
CA ALA A 44 13.07 8.39 -8.13
C ALA A 44 13.78 9.02 -6.92
N ALA A 45 13.31 10.18 -6.44
CA ALA A 45 13.88 10.84 -5.27
C ALA A 45 13.68 10.00 -3.99
N LEU A 46 12.49 9.46 -3.76
CA LEU A 46 12.21 8.60 -2.61
C LEU A 46 12.98 7.28 -2.68
N LEU A 47 13.12 6.70 -3.87
CA LEU A 47 13.92 5.50 -4.09
C LEU A 47 15.40 5.77 -3.81
N ALA A 48 15.93 6.90 -4.28
CA ALA A 48 17.31 7.30 -4.02
C ALA A 48 17.56 7.51 -2.52
N LEU A 49 16.59 8.10 -1.81
CA LEU A 49 16.66 8.24 -0.36
C LEU A 49 16.71 6.88 0.36
N ASP A 50 15.83 5.95 0.00
CA ASP A 50 15.84 4.59 0.58
C ASP A 50 17.16 3.86 0.29
N LEU A 51 17.55 3.76 -0.97
CA LEU A 51 18.78 3.05 -1.35
C LEU A 51 20.03 3.70 -0.76
N GLY A 52 20.07 5.03 -0.71
CA GLY A 52 21.17 5.78 -0.11
C GLY A 52 21.28 5.57 1.40
N THR A 53 20.15 5.59 2.11
CA THR A 53 20.14 5.35 3.57
C THR A 53 20.45 3.89 3.93
N LYS A 54 20.05 2.93 3.10
CA LYS A 54 20.44 1.52 3.26
C LYS A 54 21.92 1.28 2.98
N ALA A 55 22.46 1.90 1.92
CA ALA A 55 23.88 1.83 1.63
C ALA A 55 24.71 2.42 2.78
N TRP A 56 24.28 3.58 3.30
CA TRP A 56 24.87 4.19 4.48
C TRP A 56 24.78 3.27 5.71
N ALA A 57 23.61 2.67 5.98
CA ALA A 57 23.44 1.78 7.12
C ALA A 57 24.33 0.52 7.02
N LEU A 58 24.50 -0.02 5.81
CA LEU A 58 25.38 -1.18 5.57
C LEU A 58 26.86 -0.82 5.77
N ASP A 59 27.29 0.38 5.41
CA ASP A 59 28.67 0.84 5.60
C ASP A 59 28.98 1.28 7.04
N THR A 60 28.03 1.94 7.70
CA THR A 60 28.25 2.60 9.00
C THR A 60 27.83 1.75 10.21
N LEU A 61 26.83 0.88 10.07
CA LEU A 61 26.24 0.13 11.19
C LEU A 61 26.55 -1.37 11.14
N SER A 62 27.33 -1.82 10.17
CA SER A 62 27.65 -3.23 9.98
C SER A 62 29.08 -3.44 9.51
N THR A 63 29.66 -4.55 9.94
CA THR A 63 31.02 -4.93 9.60
C THR A 63 31.06 -6.23 8.81
N GLU A 64 32.10 -6.42 8.01
CA GLU A 64 32.33 -7.71 7.36
C GLU A 64 32.67 -8.77 8.41
N ARG A 65 32.15 -9.97 8.22
CA ARG A 65 32.47 -11.08 9.13
C ARG A 65 33.90 -11.54 8.89
N LEU A 66 34.62 -11.76 9.98
CA LEU A 66 35.86 -12.53 9.95
C LEU A 66 35.50 -14.02 9.85
N GLY A 67 35.77 -14.65 8.71
CA GLY A 67 35.55 -16.08 8.46
C GLY A 67 34.50 -16.37 7.39
N GLU A 68 33.96 -17.60 7.39
CA GLU A 68 32.93 -18.01 6.43
C GLU A 68 31.62 -17.25 6.67
N THR A 69 31.04 -16.72 5.60
CA THR A 69 29.71 -16.10 5.64
C THR A 69 28.65 -17.19 5.70
N PRO A 70 27.66 -17.09 6.61
CA PRO A 70 26.57 -18.06 6.66
C PRO A 70 25.77 -18.05 5.33
N PRO A 71 24.91 -19.04 5.06
CA PRO A 71 23.98 -18.95 3.95
C PRO A 71 22.94 -17.83 4.15
N VAL A 72 22.50 -17.20 3.06
CA VAL A 72 21.57 -16.06 3.13
C VAL A 72 20.18 -16.53 3.55
N CYS A 73 19.72 -16.04 4.70
CA CYS A 73 18.37 -16.29 5.20
C CYS A 73 18.01 -17.77 5.29
N GLU A 74 19.00 -18.59 5.66
CA GLU A 74 18.79 -19.97 6.07
C GLU A 74 18.97 -20.07 7.59
N PRO A 75 18.07 -20.80 8.28
CA PRO A 75 18.20 -21.00 9.71
C PRO A 75 19.39 -21.90 10.01
N ASP A 76 20.11 -21.61 11.09
CA ASP A 76 21.13 -22.49 11.66
C ASP A 76 20.50 -23.75 12.29
N ASP A 77 21.33 -24.66 12.79
CA ASP A 77 20.89 -25.91 13.46
C ASP A 77 19.97 -25.66 14.68
N ARG A 78 19.93 -24.42 15.18
CA ARG A 78 19.09 -23.99 16.31
C ARG A 78 17.84 -23.24 15.85
N GLY A 79 17.63 -23.10 14.54
CA GLY A 79 16.47 -22.41 13.96
C GLY A 79 16.61 -20.89 13.86
N TYR A 80 17.77 -20.31 14.17
CA TYR A 80 18.00 -18.88 14.13
C TYR A 80 18.62 -18.45 12.79
N MET A 81 18.15 -17.33 12.25
CA MET A 81 18.77 -16.73 11.06
C MET A 81 20.10 -16.09 11.44
N ALA A 82 21.20 -16.63 10.89
CA ALA A 82 22.51 -16.02 11.04
C ALA A 82 22.65 -14.85 10.06
N MET A 83 23.10 -13.70 10.56
CA MET A 83 23.36 -12.52 9.72
C MET A 83 24.60 -12.72 8.85
N GLN A 84 24.49 -12.35 7.57
CA GLN A 84 25.59 -12.29 6.61
C GLN A 84 26.71 -11.37 7.11
N ARG A 85 26.35 -10.25 7.74
CA ARG A 85 27.28 -9.25 8.25
C ARG A 85 27.29 -9.22 9.78
N GLY A 86 28.42 -8.78 10.35
CA GLY A 86 28.50 -8.41 11.75
C GLY A 86 27.74 -7.11 12.00
N ARG A 87 27.22 -6.95 13.22
CA ARG A 87 26.55 -5.71 13.65
C ARG A 87 27.53 -4.88 14.49
N ASP A 88 27.69 -3.62 14.13
CA ASP A 88 28.44 -2.64 14.93
C ASP A 88 27.56 -2.02 16.02
N GLU A 89 28.17 -1.19 16.88
CA GLU A 89 27.45 -0.48 17.93
C GLU A 89 26.34 0.41 17.33
N PRO A 90 25.13 0.40 17.92
CA PRO A 90 24.03 1.21 17.42
C PRO A 90 24.27 2.70 17.70
N ILE A 91 23.75 3.55 16.82
CA ILE A 91 23.70 5.00 17.08
C ILE A 91 22.43 5.28 17.88
N VAL A 92 22.57 5.59 19.16
CA VAL A 92 21.44 5.93 20.03
C VAL A 92 20.98 7.37 19.77
N LEU A 93 19.73 7.54 19.31
CA LEU A 93 19.14 8.85 19.05
C LEU A 93 18.32 9.34 20.24
N VAL A 94 17.54 8.43 20.83
CA VAL A 94 16.76 8.69 22.05
C VAL A 94 16.95 7.49 22.98
N GLU A 95 17.60 7.74 24.10
CA GLU A 95 17.93 6.75 25.11
C GLU A 95 16.70 5.93 25.52
N ASN A 96 16.77 4.61 25.40
CA ASN A 96 15.69 3.64 25.65
C ASN A 96 14.48 3.67 24.70
N TRP A 97 14.52 4.44 23.61
CA TRP A 97 13.38 4.59 22.69
C TRP A 97 13.72 4.38 21.22
N LEU A 98 14.77 5.02 20.73
CA LEU A 98 15.09 5.06 19.31
C LEU A 98 16.60 4.98 19.09
N GLU A 99 17.00 4.03 18.27
CA GLU A 99 18.38 3.85 17.84
C GLU A 99 18.44 3.44 16.37
N LEU A 100 19.59 3.68 15.75
CA LEU A 100 19.92 3.17 14.43
C LEU A 100 20.79 1.92 14.61
N ARG A 101 20.25 0.76 14.23
CA ARG A 101 20.88 -0.55 14.41
C ARG A 101 20.67 -1.43 13.19
N TYR A 102 21.77 -1.87 12.57
CA TYR A 102 21.71 -2.78 11.41
C TYR A 102 20.93 -4.07 11.70
N ALA A 103 20.05 -4.44 10.79
CA ALA A 103 19.30 -5.69 10.81
C ALA A 103 19.10 -6.23 9.39
N GLU A 104 19.21 -7.55 9.25
CA GLU A 104 18.91 -8.27 8.02
C GLU A 104 17.50 -8.86 8.10
N ASN A 105 16.60 -8.35 7.25
CA ASN A 105 15.23 -8.80 7.22
C ASN A 105 14.99 -9.80 6.09
N CYS A 106 14.99 -11.07 6.48
CA CYS A 106 14.69 -12.20 5.62
C CYS A 106 13.19 -12.39 5.35
N GLY A 107 12.30 -11.68 6.04
CA GLY A 107 10.85 -11.81 5.89
C GLY A 107 10.20 -10.54 5.35
N ALA A 108 8.92 -10.39 5.65
CA ALA A 108 8.24 -9.11 5.65
C ALA A 108 7.98 -8.65 7.09
N ALA A 109 7.17 -7.60 7.26
CA ALA A 109 6.77 -7.09 8.57
C ALA A 109 6.29 -8.22 9.50
N PHE A 110 6.64 -8.10 10.79
CA PHE A 110 6.33 -9.09 11.83
C PHE A 110 6.87 -10.51 11.55
N GLY A 111 7.91 -10.64 10.71
CA GLY A 111 8.55 -11.93 10.42
C GLY A 111 7.77 -12.82 9.46
N LEU A 112 6.78 -12.28 8.75
CA LEU A 112 6.01 -13.02 7.76
C LEU A 112 6.92 -13.66 6.70
N LEU A 113 6.72 -14.96 6.43
CA LEU A 113 7.52 -15.79 5.52
C LEU A 113 9.02 -15.88 5.83
N ARG A 114 9.47 -15.50 7.04
CA ARG A 114 10.89 -15.61 7.43
C ARG A 114 11.42 -17.05 7.27
N GLY A 115 10.64 -18.05 7.70
CA GLY A 115 11.02 -19.47 7.59
C GLY A 115 10.75 -20.12 6.23
N ALA A 116 10.21 -19.40 5.25
CA ALA A 116 10.01 -19.95 3.91
C ALA A 116 11.35 -20.04 3.17
N SER A 117 11.47 -20.95 2.20
CA SER A 117 12.68 -21.06 1.39
C SER A 117 12.96 -19.77 0.61
N GLN A 118 14.23 -19.53 0.27
CA GLN A 118 14.65 -18.35 -0.48
C GLN A 118 13.84 -18.18 -1.78
N GLY A 119 13.63 -19.28 -2.53
CA GLY A 119 12.85 -19.26 -3.77
C GLY A 119 11.40 -18.80 -3.56
N VAL A 120 10.75 -19.26 -2.49
CA VAL A 120 9.38 -18.82 -2.13
C VAL A 120 9.37 -17.34 -1.79
N ARG A 121 10.31 -16.87 -0.96
CA ARG A 121 10.40 -15.46 -0.56
C ARG A 121 10.64 -14.54 -1.76
N HIS A 122 11.58 -14.88 -2.63
CA HIS A 122 11.87 -14.12 -3.84
C HIS A 122 10.66 -14.07 -4.78
N THR A 123 9.97 -15.20 -4.95
CA THR A 123 8.78 -15.26 -5.81
C THR A 123 7.65 -14.41 -5.23
N VAL A 124 7.28 -14.63 -3.97
CA VAL A 124 6.14 -13.92 -3.35
C VAL A 124 6.41 -12.43 -3.25
N PHE A 125 7.54 -12.02 -2.68
CA PHE A 125 7.83 -10.59 -2.50
C PHE A 125 8.16 -9.90 -3.83
N GLY A 126 8.89 -10.57 -4.71
CA GLY A 126 9.22 -10.05 -6.04
C GLY A 126 7.99 -9.85 -6.90
N THR A 127 7.16 -10.88 -7.04
CA THR A 127 5.92 -10.79 -7.83
C THR A 127 4.95 -9.78 -7.21
N ALA A 128 4.78 -9.76 -5.89
CA ALA A 128 3.91 -8.76 -5.24
C ALA A 128 4.38 -7.32 -5.48
N ALA A 129 5.68 -7.04 -5.29
CA ALA A 129 6.24 -5.70 -5.51
C ALA A 129 6.10 -5.24 -6.96
N ILE A 130 6.41 -6.12 -7.93
CA ILE A 130 6.30 -5.83 -9.36
C ILE A 130 4.84 -5.59 -9.76
N LEU A 131 3.94 -6.52 -9.42
CA LEU A 131 2.53 -6.43 -9.82
C LEU A 131 1.85 -5.21 -9.18
N ALA A 132 2.07 -4.96 -7.89
CA ALA A 132 1.51 -3.79 -7.22
C ALA A 132 2.02 -2.48 -7.84
N SER A 133 3.32 -2.39 -8.12
CA SER A 133 3.92 -1.19 -8.74
C SER A 133 3.37 -0.95 -10.14
N LEU A 134 3.31 -1.98 -10.98
CA LEU A 134 2.76 -1.89 -12.33
C LEU A 134 1.27 -1.52 -12.31
N ALA A 135 0.49 -2.14 -11.43
CA ALA A 135 -0.93 -1.83 -11.28
C ALA A 135 -1.15 -0.38 -10.87
N LEU A 136 -0.43 0.11 -9.85
CA LEU A 136 -0.54 1.49 -9.38
C LEU A 136 -0.12 2.51 -10.45
N LEU A 137 1.00 2.28 -11.14
CA LEU A 137 1.45 3.15 -12.23
C LEU A 137 0.48 3.14 -13.41
N PHE A 138 -0.08 1.99 -13.76
CA PHE A 138 -1.08 1.88 -14.82
C PHE A 138 -2.38 2.60 -14.45
N MET A 139 -2.88 2.41 -13.23
CA MET A 139 -4.04 3.12 -12.71
C MET A 139 -3.79 4.63 -12.67
N PHE A 140 -2.59 5.06 -12.27
CA PHE A 140 -2.17 6.45 -12.27
C PHE A 140 -2.19 7.03 -13.67
N TRP A 141 -1.61 6.32 -14.64
CA TRP A 141 -1.56 6.74 -16.03
C TRP A 141 -2.95 6.90 -16.64
N ARG A 142 -3.87 5.97 -16.36
CA ARG A 142 -5.28 6.06 -16.79
C ARG A 142 -6.11 7.11 -16.06
N GLY A 143 -5.51 7.89 -15.14
CA GLY A 143 -6.23 8.91 -14.37
C GLY A 143 -7.22 8.39 -13.36
N ARG A 144 -7.03 7.15 -12.87
CA ARG A 144 -7.82 6.61 -11.78
C ARG A 144 -7.41 7.22 -10.45
N GLY A 145 -8.37 7.31 -9.53
CA GLY A 145 -8.20 7.89 -8.20
C GLY A 145 -8.01 9.41 -8.23
N LYS A 146 -8.23 10.04 -7.08
CA LYS A 146 -8.18 11.50 -6.94
C LYS A 146 -6.80 11.96 -6.47
N LYS A 147 -6.78 13.10 -5.78
CA LYS A 147 -5.57 13.78 -5.33
C LYS A 147 -4.72 12.90 -4.39
N TRP A 148 -5.34 12.17 -3.45
CA TRP A 148 -4.58 11.40 -2.46
C TRP A 148 -4.04 10.12 -3.05
N PHE A 149 -4.78 9.49 -3.98
CA PHE A 149 -4.23 8.42 -4.82
C PHE A 149 -3.00 8.89 -5.61
N ALA A 150 -3.07 10.07 -6.23
CA ALA A 150 -1.94 10.60 -6.99
C ALA A 150 -0.68 10.80 -6.12
N TRP A 151 -0.83 11.22 -4.87
CA TRP A 151 0.28 11.29 -3.91
C TRP A 151 0.71 9.93 -3.38
N ALA A 152 -0.19 8.98 -3.23
CA ALA A 152 0.12 7.65 -2.71
C ALA A 152 1.04 6.84 -3.64
N VAL A 153 0.83 6.94 -4.96
CA VAL A 153 1.54 6.13 -5.97
C VAL A 153 3.07 6.24 -5.86
N PRO A 154 3.70 7.44 -5.90
CA PRO A 154 5.15 7.51 -5.82
C PRO A 154 5.71 6.95 -4.50
N PHE A 155 4.98 7.10 -3.38
CA PHE A 155 5.37 6.58 -2.06
C PHE A 155 5.38 5.05 -1.98
N ILE A 156 4.34 4.40 -2.49
CA ILE A 156 4.24 2.93 -2.48
C ILE A 156 5.23 2.34 -3.49
N VAL A 157 5.28 2.90 -4.70
CA VAL A 157 6.13 2.38 -5.78
C VAL A 157 7.61 2.51 -5.40
N SER A 158 8.04 3.65 -4.86
CA SER A 158 9.44 3.82 -4.44
C SER A 158 9.86 2.82 -3.38
N GLY A 159 9.02 2.62 -2.34
CA GLY A 159 9.35 1.70 -1.26
C GLY A 159 9.29 0.24 -1.69
N ALA A 160 8.31 -0.14 -2.52
CA ALA A 160 8.22 -1.49 -3.07
C ALA A 160 9.45 -1.83 -3.92
N ILE A 161 9.90 -0.89 -4.78
CA ILE A 161 11.11 -1.06 -5.58
C ILE A 161 12.36 -1.08 -4.70
N GLY A 162 12.49 -0.20 -3.71
CA GLY A 162 13.66 -0.15 -2.82
C GLY A 162 13.86 -1.46 -2.05
N ASN A 163 12.79 -2.00 -1.48
CA ASN A 163 12.79 -3.30 -0.80
C ASN A 163 12.95 -4.49 -1.76
N LEU A 164 12.57 -4.35 -3.04
CA LEU A 164 12.83 -5.37 -4.06
C LEU A 164 14.30 -5.38 -4.49
N VAL A 165 14.91 -4.20 -4.65
CA VAL A 165 16.32 -4.05 -5.03
C VAL A 165 17.23 -4.74 -4.02
N ASP A 166 17.00 -4.56 -2.72
CA ASP A 166 17.76 -5.28 -1.69
C ASP A 166 17.60 -6.79 -1.81
N ARG A 167 16.37 -7.29 -1.95
CA ARG A 167 16.11 -8.73 -2.07
C ARG A 167 16.81 -9.34 -3.29
N LEU A 168 16.85 -8.63 -4.41
CA LEU A 168 17.53 -9.09 -5.62
C LEU A 168 19.06 -9.04 -5.49
N ARG A 169 19.61 -8.06 -4.76
CA ARG A 169 21.06 -7.86 -4.63
C ARG A 169 21.69 -8.64 -3.48
N LEU A 170 20.99 -8.71 -2.34
CA LEU A 170 21.49 -9.20 -1.06
C LEU A 170 20.75 -10.47 -0.60
N GLY A 171 19.55 -10.73 -1.10
CA GLY A 171 18.68 -11.83 -0.65
C GLY A 171 17.89 -11.55 0.63
N TYR A 172 18.06 -10.37 1.23
CA TYR A 172 17.33 -9.84 2.39
C TYR A 172 17.13 -8.33 2.22
N VAL A 173 16.35 -7.71 3.11
CA VAL A 173 16.19 -6.25 3.19
C VAL A 173 17.05 -5.69 4.31
N VAL A 174 17.71 -4.55 4.04
CA VAL A 174 18.47 -3.83 5.06
C VAL A 174 17.51 -2.96 5.87
N ASP A 175 17.35 -3.29 7.15
CA ASP A 175 16.61 -2.51 8.13
C ASP A 175 17.57 -1.87 9.12
N PHE A 176 17.23 -0.68 9.62
CA PHE A 176 18.13 0.06 10.51
C PHE A 176 17.45 0.98 11.51
N ILE A 177 16.16 1.27 11.38
CA ILE A 177 15.44 2.12 12.33
C ILE A 177 14.77 1.22 13.37
N ARG A 178 15.23 1.28 14.63
CA ARG A 178 14.71 0.45 15.72
C ARG A 178 14.05 1.32 16.79
N PHE A 179 12.74 1.13 16.96
CA PHE A 179 12.01 1.62 18.13
C PHE A 179 11.89 0.52 19.18
N HIS A 180 12.30 0.82 20.40
CA HIS A 180 12.18 -0.10 21.53
C HIS A 180 11.70 0.64 22.78
N TRP A 181 11.33 -0.10 23.82
CA TRP A 181 10.88 0.50 25.08
C TRP A 181 11.21 -0.41 26.27
N ARG A 182 11.30 0.18 27.46
CA ARG A 182 11.72 -0.57 28.67
C ARG A 182 10.72 -1.63 29.14
N ARG A 183 9.42 -1.40 28.95
CA ARG A 183 8.36 -2.23 29.53
C ARG A 183 7.59 -2.96 28.45
N GLU A 184 7.66 -4.28 28.45
CA GLU A 184 6.95 -5.12 27.49
C GLU A 184 5.46 -4.76 27.40
N VAL A 185 4.98 -4.57 26.18
CA VAL A 185 3.57 -4.31 25.86
C VAL A 185 2.96 -5.64 25.43
N PRO A 186 1.83 -6.09 26.03
CA PRO A 186 1.30 -7.45 25.84
C PRO A 186 1.08 -7.91 24.39
N PHE A 187 0.97 -6.98 23.44
CA PHE A 187 0.73 -7.27 22.02
C PHE A 187 1.87 -6.86 21.08
N LEU A 188 2.87 -6.12 21.58
CA LEU A 188 3.98 -5.61 20.76
C LEU A 188 5.36 -6.07 21.25
N GLY A 189 5.46 -6.73 22.41
CA GLY A 189 6.74 -7.11 22.98
C GLY A 189 7.48 -5.91 23.55
N SER A 190 8.82 -5.92 23.46
CA SER A 190 9.72 -4.86 23.95
C SER A 190 10.20 -3.90 22.85
N GLU A 191 9.86 -4.19 21.59
CA GLU A 191 10.29 -3.41 20.44
C GLU A 191 9.31 -3.49 19.28
N TRP A 192 9.25 -2.42 18.50
CA TRP A 192 8.61 -2.45 17.19
C TRP A 192 9.57 -3.12 16.20
N PRO A 193 9.08 -3.91 15.22
CA PRO A 193 9.94 -4.50 14.20
C PRO A 193 10.81 -3.43 13.54
N THR A 194 12.13 -3.64 13.50
CA THR A 194 13.06 -2.74 12.79
C THR A 194 12.60 -2.56 11.35
N PHE A 195 12.73 -1.34 10.84
CA PHE A 195 12.26 -0.97 9.50
C PHE A 195 13.24 0.01 8.83
N ASN A 196 12.91 0.40 7.60
CA ASN A 196 13.71 1.33 6.79
C ASN A 196 12.84 2.44 6.16
N ILE A 197 13.45 3.27 5.31
CA ILE A 197 12.74 4.36 4.64
C ILE A 197 11.69 3.83 3.64
N ALA A 198 11.96 2.76 2.89
CA ALA A 198 10.97 2.13 2.03
C ALA A 198 9.71 1.70 2.80
N ASP A 199 9.83 1.17 4.02
CA ASP A 199 8.67 0.80 4.84
C ASP A 199 7.88 2.03 5.29
N VAL A 200 8.57 3.13 5.63
CA VAL A 200 7.93 4.43 5.94
C VAL A 200 7.16 4.94 4.72
N THR A 201 7.77 4.94 3.53
CA THR A 201 7.09 5.44 2.33
C THR A 201 5.91 4.56 1.95
N ILE A 202 6.03 3.22 2.03
CA ILE A 202 4.90 2.31 1.82
C ILE A 202 3.77 2.62 2.81
N THR A 203 4.09 2.75 4.10
CA THR A 203 3.09 3.01 5.16
C THR A 203 2.35 4.33 4.90
N LEU A 204 3.06 5.41 4.60
CA LEU A 204 2.46 6.69 4.26
C LEU A 204 1.60 6.61 2.99
N GLY A 205 2.09 5.92 1.96
CA GLY A 205 1.33 5.71 0.72
C GLY A 205 0.04 4.93 0.94
N VAL A 206 0.07 3.87 1.76
CA VAL A 206 -1.14 3.11 2.13
C VAL A 206 -2.12 3.98 2.90
N ILE A 207 -1.66 4.79 3.87
CA ILE A 207 -2.52 5.75 4.58
C ILE A 207 -3.19 6.71 3.61
N LEU A 208 -2.46 7.24 2.62
CA LEU A 208 -3.01 8.12 1.60
C LEU A 208 -4.06 7.42 0.71
N LEU A 209 -3.87 6.15 0.34
CA LEU A 209 -4.88 5.36 -0.37
C LEU A 209 -6.15 5.18 0.46
N LEU A 210 -6.01 4.88 1.75
CA LEU A 210 -7.15 4.74 2.66
C LEU A 210 -7.92 6.05 2.80
N ILE A 211 -7.21 7.19 2.87
CA ILE A 211 -7.82 8.52 2.90
C ILE A 211 -8.57 8.80 1.59
N ASP A 212 -7.98 8.49 0.43
CA ASP A 212 -8.63 8.67 -0.88
C ASP A 212 -9.95 7.88 -0.94
N GLY A 213 -9.90 6.58 -0.64
CA GLY A 213 -11.07 5.70 -0.65
C GLY A 213 -12.15 6.11 0.36
N TRP A 214 -11.76 6.56 1.55
CA TRP A 214 -12.70 7.05 2.55
C TRP A 214 -13.45 8.32 2.09
N ILE A 215 -12.75 9.24 1.44
CA ILE A 215 -13.36 10.47 0.89
C ILE A 215 -14.26 10.12 -0.30
N GLU A 216 -13.82 9.25 -1.20
CA GLU A 216 -14.62 8.80 -2.35
C GLU A 216 -15.94 8.16 -1.91
N GLY A 217 -15.90 7.24 -0.95
CA GLY A 217 -17.10 6.59 -0.43
C GLY A 217 -18.07 7.56 0.29
N ARG A 218 -17.56 8.65 0.88
CA ARG A 218 -18.42 9.70 1.45
C ARG A 218 -19.11 10.53 0.39
N GLU A 219 -18.40 10.88 -0.68
CA GLU A 219 -18.99 11.63 -1.79
C GLU A 219 -20.04 10.80 -2.54
N GLU A 220 -19.80 9.51 -2.73
CA GLU A 220 -20.76 8.59 -3.35
C GLU A 220 -22.07 8.55 -2.57
N LYS A 221 -22.00 8.31 -1.25
CA LYS A 221 -23.18 8.35 -0.37
C LYS A 221 -23.89 9.70 -0.37
N ALA A 222 -23.15 10.81 -0.47
CA ALA A 222 -23.74 12.13 -0.55
C ALA A 222 -24.49 12.34 -1.87
N ARG A 223 -23.92 11.85 -3.00
CA ARG A 223 -24.58 11.87 -4.32
C ARG A 223 -25.85 11.02 -4.33
N GLU A 224 -25.80 9.81 -3.77
CA GLU A 224 -26.97 8.94 -3.65
C GLU A 224 -28.10 9.59 -2.85
N ARG A 225 -27.78 10.20 -1.69
CA ARG A 225 -28.76 10.93 -0.87
C ARG A 225 -29.36 12.11 -1.61
N ALA A 226 -28.54 12.89 -2.32
CA ALA A 226 -29.01 14.02 -3.11
C ALA A 226 -29.89 13.58 -4.29
N ALA A 227 -29.54 12.48 -4.97
CA ALA A 227 -30.35 11.91 -6.04
C ALA A 227 -31.70 11.41 -5.51
N LYS A 228 -31.70 10.74 -4.36
CA LYS A 228 -32.93 10.28 -3.70
C LYS A 228 -33.85 11.44 -3.31
N ALA A 229 -33.30 12.49 -2.68
CA ALA A 229 -34.07 13.68 -2.30
C ALA A 229 -34.70 14.36 -3.53
N ARG A 230 -33.95 14.50 -4.64
CA ARG A 230 -34.48 15.06 -5.89
C ARG A 230 -35.59 14.21 -6.51
N ALA A 231 -35.49 12.89 -6.42
CA ALA A 231 -36.52 11.99 -6.92
C ALA A 231 -37.80 12.07 -6.07
N GLU A 232 -37.68 12.23 -4.75
CA GLU A 232 -38.81 12.46 -3.84
C GLU A 232 -39.51 13.80 -4.16
N GLU A 233 -38.74 14.90 -4.28
CA GLU A 233 -39.28 16.22 -4.66
C GLU A 233 -39.98 16.22 -6.03
N ALA A 234 -39.42 15.52 -7.02
CA ALA A 234 -40.02 15.43 -8.36
C ALA A 234 -41.30 14.58 -8.36
N GLY A 235 -41.39 13.56 -7.51
CA GLY A 235 -42.60 12.75 -7.35
C GLY A 235 -43.73 13.54 -6.69
N GLU A 236 -43.44 14.27 -5.61
CA GLU A 236 -44.42 15.15 -4.94
C GLU A 236 -44.95 16.25 -5.87
N ALA A 237 -44.09 16.83 -6.71
CA ALA A 237 -44.49 17.84 -7.68
C ALA A 237 -45.36 17.30 -8.84
N ALA A 238 -45.31 16.00 -9.13
CA ALA A 238 -46.12 15.36 -10.16
C ALA A 238 -47.51 14.92 -9.65
N GLU A 239 -47.68 14.78 -8.34
CA GLU A 239 -48.95 14.42 -7.69
C GLU A 239 -49.82 15.63 -7.31
N ALA A 240 -49.27 16.85 -7.36
CA ALA A 240 -49.94 18.12 -7.06
C ALA A 240 -50.54 18.80 -8.30
#